data_AF-A0A7M2SV64-F1
#
_entry.id   AF-A0A7M2SV64-F1
#
_cell.length_a   1.000
_cell.length_b   1.000
_cell.length_c   1.000
_cell.angle_alpha   90.00
_cell.angle_beta   90.00
_cell.angle_gamma   90.00
#
_symmetry.space_group_name_H-M   'P 1'
#
loop_
_entity.id
_entity.type
_entity.pdbx_description
1 polymer ?
#
loop_
_entity_poly.entity_id
_entity_poly.type
_entity_poly.pdbx_seq_one_letter_code
_entity_poly.pdbx_strand_id
1 'polypeptide(L)'
;MTGVLGGAWLVYRGNQRKTDTVDSVQTMTQGFTQLLEQQRATNAQTLDRVATLESRVERLEEEQRQWRRWKAAAVEYIHQLRALVVKLYERPAPAPPREIAEDLGDGSSG
;
A
#
# COMPACT_ATOMS: atom_id res chain seq x y z
N MET A 1 -33.44 64.64 -28.24
CA MET A 1 -32.32 63.69 -28.41
C MET A 1 -31.96 63.01 -27.07
N THR A 2 -32.91 62.35 -26.41
CA THR A 2 -32.70 61.73 -25.08
C THR A 2 -32.92 60.21 -25.07
N GLY A 3 -33.55 59.64 -26.11
CA GLY A 3 -33.82 58.20 -26.19
C GLY A 3 -32.61 57.33 -26.56
N VAL A 4 -31.61 57.89 -27.25
CA VAL A 4 -30.42 57.14 -27.70
C VAL A 4 -29.47 56.80 -26.54
N LEU A 5 -29.40 57.68 -25.52
CA LEU A 5 -28.56 57.46 -24.34
C LEU A 5 -29.10 56.34 -23.44
N GLY A 6 -30.43 56.18 -23.34
CA GLY A 6 -31.06 55.09 -22.59
C GLY A 6 -30.87 53.72 -23.25
N GLY A 7 -30.97 53.65 -24.58
CA GLY A 7 -30.70 52.42 -25.34
C GLY A 7 -29.24 51.95 -25.22
N ALA A 8 -28.29 52.89 -25.25
CA ALA A 8 -26.87 52.58 -25.07
C ALA A 8 -26.56 51.99 -23.68
N TRP A 9 -27.18 52.50 -22.61
CA TRP A 9 -26.99 51.96 -21.26
C TRP A 9 -27.59 50.56 -21.08
N LEU A 10 -28.76 50.32 -21.68
CA LEU A 10 -29.42 49.02 -21.62
C LEU A 10 -28.65 47.93 -22.40
N VAL A 11 -28.08 48.30 -23.56
CA VAL A 11 -27.18 47.43 -24.33
C VAL A 11 -25.87 47.18 -23.58
N TYR A 12 -25.26 48.22 -22.99
CA TYR A 12 -24.05 48.08 -22.18
C TYR A 12 -24.25 47.12 -21.00
N ARG A 13 -25.36 47.27 -20.27
CA ARG A 13 -25.71 46.37 -19.15
C ARG A 13 -26.02 44.95 -19.61
N GLY A 14 -26.68 44.80 -20.76
CA GLY A 14 -26.94 43.50 -21.37
C GLY A 14 -25.66 42.79 -21.79
N ASN A 15 -24.66 43.54 -22.29
CA ASN A 15 -23.37 42.99 -22.69
C ASN A 15 -22.53 42.59 -21.48
N GLN A 16 -22.49 43.41 -20.42
CA GLN A 16 -21.80 43.07 -19.16
C GLN A 16 -22.26 41.74 -18.58
N ARG A 17 -23.58 41.53 -18.47
CA ARG A 17 -24.13 40.27 -17.94
C ARG A 17 -23.75 39.06 -18.78
N LYS A 18 -23.68 39.22 -20.10
CA LYS A 18 -23.25 38.15 -21.02
C LYS A 18 -21.78 37.83 -20.82
N THR A 19 -20.93 38.86 -20.70
CA THR A 19 -19.51 38.70 -20.40
C THR A 19 -19.29 37.97 -19.07
N ASP A 20 -19.97 38.39 -18.00
CA ASP A 20 -19.88 37.75 -16.68
C ASP A 20 -20.28 36.25 -16.73
N THR A 21 -21.34 35.91 -17.47
CA THR A 21 -21.74 34.50 -17.64
C THR A 21 -20.71 33.70 -18.42
N VAL A 22 -20.13 34.26 -19.49
CA VAL A 22 -19.10 33.57 -20.28
C VAL A 22 -17.84 33.35 -19.45
N ASP A 23 -17.43 34.35 -18.67
CA ASP A 23 -16.28 34.26 -17.78
C ASP A 23 -16.50 33.22 -16.68
N SER A 24 -17.72 33.14 -16.13
CA SER A 24 -18.07 32.12 -15.12
C SER A 24 -18.04 30.69 -15.68
N VAL A 25 -18.56 30.48 -16.91
CA VAL A 25 -18.54 29.17 -17.57
C VAL A 25 -17.12 28.77 -17.95
N GLN A 26 -16.32 29.72 -18.42
CA GLN A 26 -14.90 29.50 -18.71
C GLN A 26 -14.13 29.14 -17.43
N THR A 27 -14.38 29.83 -16.33
CA THR A 27 -13.74 29.55 -15.03
C THR A 27 -14.16 28.17 -14.50
N MET A 28 -15.44 27.81 -14.60
CA MET A 28 -15.91 26.47 -14.22
C MET A 28 -15.28 25.38 -15.08
N THR A 29 -15.18 25.60 -16.39
CA THR A 29 -14.56 24.65 -17.33
C THR A 29 -13.08 24.46 -16.98
N GLN A 30 -12.34 25.54 -16.74
CA GLN A 30 -10.95 25.49 -16.29
C GLN A 30 -10.80 24.75 -14.96
N GLY A 31 -11.70 25.01 -13.99
CA GLY A 31 -11.73 24.29 -12.72
C GLY A 31 -11.98 22.80 -12.86
N PHE A 32 -12.94 22.39 -13.71
CA PHE A 32 -13.19 20.97 -14.01
C PHE A 32 -12.00 20.30 -14.71
N THR A 33 -11.37 20.99 -15.66
CA THR A 33 -10.15 20.48 -16.30
C THR A 33 -9.03 20.28 -15.28
N GLN A 34 -8.83 21.23 -14.37
CA GLN A 34 -7.82 21.14 -13.33
C GLN A 34 -8.10 20.00 -12.34
N LEU A 35 -9.36 19.80 -11.95
CA LEU A 35 -9.77 18.68 -11.08
C LEU A 35 -9.59 17.33 -11.77
N LEU A 36 -9.92 17.21 -13.05
CA LEU A 36 -9.70 15.98 -13.82
C LEU A 36 -8.21 15.66 -13.94
N GLU A 37 -7.38 16.66 -14.17
CA GLU A 37 -5.94 16.48 -14.25
C GLU A 37 -5.35 16.10 -12.89
N GLN A 38 -5.82 16.74 -11.82
CA GLN A 38 -5.46 16.38 -10.46
C GLN A 38 -5.88 14.94 -10.13
N GLN A 39 -7.10 14.54 -10.50
CA GLN A 39 -7.60 13.18 -10.28
C GLN A 39 -6.77 12.13 -11.05
N ARG A 40 -6.38 12.44 -12.29
CA ARG A 40 -5.49 11.57 -13.08
C ARG A 40 -4.12 11.43 -12.42
N ALA A 41 -3.52 12.54 -11.98
CA ALA A 41 -2.23 12.54 -11.31
C ALA A 41 -2.28 11.75 -9.99
N THR A 42 -3.34 11.92 -9.18
CA THR A 42 -3.50 11.16 -7.93
C THR A 42 -3.75 9.68 -8.18
N ASN A 43 -4.51 9.34 -9.22
CA ASN A 43 -4.75 7.95 -9.58
C ASN A 43 -3.46 7.27 -10.06
N ALA A 44 -2.69 7.93 -10.94
CA ALA A 44 -1.39 7.41 -11.38
C ALA A 44 -0.44 7.17 -10.20
N GLN A 45 -0.32 8.16 -9.30
CA GLN A 45 0.51 8.03 -8.10
C GLN A 45 0.04 6.89 -7.17
N THR A 46 -1.27 6.67 -7.07
CA THR A 46 -1.83 5.60 -6.25
C THR A 46 -1.51 4.24 -6.85
N LEU A 47 -1.65 4.08 -8.17
CA LEU A 47 -1.28 2.84 -8.87
C LEU A 47 0.21 2.54 -8.70
N ASP A 48 1.09 3.53 -8.82
CA ASP A 48 2.53 3.34 -8.61
C ASP A 48 2.85 2.90 -7.17
N ARG A 49 2.16 3.49 -6.18
CA ARG A 49 2.30 3.10 -4.77
C ARG A 49 1.80 1.68 -4.53
N VAL A 50 0.68 1.30 -5.13
CA VAL A 50 0.12 -0.06 -5.03
C VAL A 50 1.10 -1.07 -5.65
N ALA A 51 1.62 -0.82 -6.85
CA ALA A 51 2.61 -1.69 -7.48
C ALA A 51 3.90 -1.82 -6.63
N THR A 52 4.34 -0.73 -6.00
CA THR A 52 5.48 -0.75 -5.09
C THR A 52 5.18 -1.57 -3.83
N LEU A 53 3.98 -1.49 -3.28
CA LEU A 53 3.58 -2.29 -2.12
C LEU A 53 3.46 -3.77 -2.47
N GLU A 54 2.87 -4.10 -3.62
CA GLU A 54 2.76 -5.48 -4.13
C GLU A 54 4.14 -6.14 -4.25
N SER A 55 5.12 -5.46 -4.87
CA SER A 55 6.48 -5.99 -4.98
C SER A 55 7.18 -6.16 -3.61
N ARG A 56 6.93 -5.27 -2.65
CA ARG A 56 7.46 -5.42 -1.28
C ARG A 56 6.79 -6.57 -0.54
N VAL A 57 5.50 -6.79 -0.72
CA VAL A 57 4.76 -7.91 -0.13
C VAL A 57 5.27 -9.23 -0.70
N GLU A 58 5.42 -9.34 -2.02
CA GLU A 58 5.97 -10.53 -2.68
C GLU A 58 7.36 -10.88 -2.12
N ARG A 59 8.24 -9.89 -2.00
CA ARG A 59 9.57 -10.08 -1.41
C ARG A 59 9.50 -10.56 0.05
N LEU A 60 8.62 -9.96 0.86
CA LEU A 60 8.45 -10.37 2.26
C LEU A 60 7.88 -11.79 2.38
N GLU A 61 6.98 -12.19 1.48
CA GLU A 61 6.46 -13.56 1.45
C GLU A 61 7.56 -14.58 1.07
N GLU A 62 8.43 -14.23 0.13
CA GLU A 62 9.57 -15.06 -0.23
C GLU A 62 10.56 -15.19 0.93
N GLU A 63 10.89 -14.10 1.61
CA GLU A 63 11.71 -14.11 2.82
C GLU A 63 11.07 -14.98 3.91
N GLN A 64 9.76 -14.91 4.12
CA GLN A 64 9.06 -15.79 5.06
C GLN A 64 9.09 -17.27 4.65
N ARG A 65 8.97 -17.58 3.36
CA ARG A 65 9.10 -18.97 2.86
C ARG A 65 10.50 -19.49 3.11
N GLN A 66 11.53 -18.69 2.84
CA GLN A 66 12.92 -19.03 3.12
C GLN A 66 13.14 -19.23 4.63
N TRP A 67 12.62 -18.32 5.45
CA TRP A 67 12.69 -18.41 6.90
C TRP A 67 12.02 -19.68 7.43
N ARG A 68 10.85 -20.06 6.91
CA ARG A 68 10.19 -21.32 7.29
C ARG A 68 11.04 -22.54 6.94
N ARG A 69 11.67 -22.55 5.76
CA ARG A 69 12.58 -23.63 5.34
C ARG A 69 13.80 -23.72 6.25
N TRP A 70 14.42 -22.58 6.56
CA TRP A 70 15.56 -22.52 7.47
C TRP A 70 15.20 -22.91 8.89
N LYS A 71 14.03 -22.48 9.38
CA LYS A 71 13.51 -22.87 10.70
C LYS A 71 13.32 -24.38 10.78
N ALA A 72 12.68 -25.00 9.77
CA ALA A 72 12.50 -26.45 9.72
C ALA A 72 13.84 -27.20 9.72
N ALA A 73 14.79 -26.77 8.88
CA ALA A 73 16.13 -27.37 8.83
C ALA A 73 16.89 -27.22 10.15
N ALA A 74 16.79 -26.06 10.81
CA ALA A 74 17.41 -25.82 12.11
C ALA A 74 16.80 -26.70 13.21
N VAL A 75 15.47 -26.83 13.23
CA VAL A 75 14.76 -27.72 14.16
C VAL A 75 15.19 -29.17 13.96
N GLU A 76 15.28 -29.64 12.73
CA GLU A 76 15.76 -30.99 12.41
C GLU A 76 17.21 -31.20 12.87
N TYR A 77 18.09 -30.24 12.60
CA TYR A 77 19.48 -30.29 13.05
C TYR A 77 19.60 -30.37 14.59
N ILE A 78 18.76 -29.61 15.31
CA ILE A 78 18.71 -29.66 16.79
C ILE A 78 18.25 -31.05 17.26
N HIS A 79 17.26 -31.68 16.61
CA HIS A 79 16.85 -33.05 16.95
C HIS A 79 18.00 -34.05 16.74
N GLN A 80 18.71 -33.95 15.61
CA GLN A 80 19.86 -34.81 15.33
C GLN A 80 20.97 -34.63 16.38
N LEU A 81 21.29 -33.39 16.76
CA LEU A 81 22.25 -33.11 17.82
C LEU A 81 21.81 -33.68 19.17
N ARG A 82 20.54 -33.51 19.56
CA ARG A 82 20.02 -34.08 20.81
C ARG A 82 20.09 -35.61 20.80
N ALA A 83 19.76 -36.26 19.68
CA ALA A 83 19.88 -37.70 19.52
C ALA A 83 21.34 -38.18 19.64
N LEU A 84 22.29 -37.44 19.07
CA LEU A 84 23.73 -37.74 19.20
C LEU A 84 24.20 -37.59 20.65
N VAL A 85 23.79 -36.54 21.36
CA VAL A 85 24.13 -36.33 22.78
C VAL A 85 23.62 -37.46 23.65
N VAL A 86 22.38 -37.92 23.45
CA VAL A 86 21.81 -39.07 24.17
C VAL A 86 22.62 -40.34 23.91
N LYS A 87 23.00 -40.59 22.64
CA LYS A 87 23.81 -41.76 22.28
C LYS A 87 25.23 -41.71 22.85
N LEU A 88 25.88 -40.55 22.85
CA LEU A 88 27.29 -40.43 23.24
C LEU A 88 27.49 -40.40 24.76
N TYR A 89 26.54 -39.82 25.49
CA TYR A 89 26.67 -39.58 26.93
C TYR A 89 25.75 -40.46 27.79
N GLU A 90 24.92 -41.32 27.18
CA GLU A 90 23.90 -42.15 27.86
C GLU A 90 23.04 -41.36 28.87
N ARG A 91 22.95 -40.04 28.67
CA ARG A 91 22.26 -39.10 29.54
C ARG A 91 21.11 -38.47 28.75
N PRO A 92 19.93 -38.26 29.37
CA PRO A 92 18.87 -37.52 28.70
C PRO A 92 19.37 -36.15 28.26
N ALA A 93 19.10 -35.78 27.01
CA ALA A 93 19.46 -34.48 26.46
C ALA A 93 18.86 -33.37 27.33
N PRO A 94 19.58 -32.24 27.52
CA PRO A 94 19.07 -31.13 28.30
C PRO A 94 17.72 -30.65 27.75
N ALA A 95 16.87 -30.19 28.66
CA ALA A 95 15.56 -29.64 28.31
C ALA A 95 15.75 -28.44 27.37
N PRO A 96 14.97 -28.34 26.29
CA PRO A 96 15.08 -27.21 25.37
C PRO A 96 14.63 -25.91 26.07
N PRO A 97 15.20 -24.75 25.67
CA PRO A 97 14.72 -23.44 26.12
C PRO A 97 13.24 -23.23 25.78
N ARG A 98 12.53 -22.44 26.58
CA ARG A 98 11.07 -22.25 26.46
C ARG A 98 10.64 -21.77 25.07
N GLU A 99 11.47 -20.95 24.45
CA GLU A 99 11.25 -20.31 23.15
C GLU A 99 11.26 -21.30 21.98
N ILE A 100 11.90 -22.46 22.14
CA ILE A 100 12.03 -23.50 21.11
C ILE A 100 11.40 -24.82 21.61
N ALA A 101 10.94 -24.87 22.86
CA ALA A 101 10.37 -26.05 23.47
C ALA A 101 9.09 -26.50 22.74
N GLU A 102 8.26 -25.55 22.29
CA GLU A 102 7.07 -25.84 21.49
C GLU A 102 7.44 -26.45 20.13
N ASP A 103 8.42 -25.86 19.43
CA ASP A 103 8.89 -26.35 18.12
C ASP A 103 9.60 -27.71 18.18
N LEU A 104 10.12 -28.10 19.36
CA LEU A 104 10.85 -29.36 19.59
C LEU A 104 10.00 -30.43 20.32
N GLY A 105 8.81 -30.07 20.80
CA GLY A 105 7.94 -30.93 21.61
C GLY A 105 7.03 -31.86 20.79
N ASP A 106 6.71 -31.47 19.54
CA ASP A 106 5.75 -32.19 18.69
C ASP A 106 6.27 -33.52 18.10
N GLY A 107 7.51 -33.90 18.39
CA GLY A 107 8.14 -35.13 17.90
C GLY A 107 8.01 -36.36 18.80
N SER A 108 7.36 -36.29 19.97
CA SER A 108 7.26 -37.43 20.93
C SER A 108 5.86 -38.00 21.13
N SER A 109 4.92 -37.75 20.23
CA SER A 109 3.62 -38.42 20.20
C SER A 109 3.58 -39.43 19.05
N GLY A 110 4.12 -40.62 19.31
CA GLY A 110 4.16 -41.78 18.41
C GLY A 110 5.05 -42.88 18.95
#